data_AF-K2BXX2-F1
#
_entry.id   AF-K2BXX2-F1
#
_cell.length_a   1.000
_cell.length_b   1.000
_cell.length_c   1.000
_cell.angle_alpha   90.00
_cell.angle_beta   90.00
_cell.angle_gamma   90.00
#
_symmetry.space_group_name_H-M   'P 1'
#
loop_
_entity.id
_entity.type
_entity.pdbx_description
1 polymer ?
#
loop_
_entity_poly.entity_id
_entity_poly.type
_entity_poly.pdbx_seq_one_letter_code
_entity_poly.pdbx_strand_id
1 'polypeptide(L)'
;MASVERRERRQPDWSQAGIAHVETTDQDHRDTRPGGDALPRYLVEHLPQAEVTQLVDDPIIVQHWIEQQKRRHLLLTSSSHKVTAYVQEALEQSLGWGMKNRAILAFDHHSDMENIETGKTNIYVSKSNVMQYVLEHKLADAVAVLGTHPIFLERTPKDQRKHQYDIVSGRDLYSGEKPDKAKLLATLDEIFSQWQAQGIREVYVSVDLDGLRLPEQLYTGVDYYPLTKDPYYGLPASWIPTAMHHARTKYGLHLGVRNPRTGQQFVGDVVEYNLPDERQRTARIAKHILGAMLAEVQQDPIQRPT
;
A
#
# COMPACT_ATOMS: atom_id res chain seq x y z
N MET A 1 22.58 51.17 12.20
CA MET A 1 21.43 51.05 11.27
C MET A 1 21.94 50.38 10.00
N ALA A 2 21.63 49.10 9.81
CA ALA A 2 21.90 48.37 8.58
C ALA A 2 20.61 47.61 8.22
N SER A 3 20.07 47.92 7.04
CA SER A 3 18.82 47.38 6.52
C SER A 3 19.02 45.98 5.97
N VAL A 4 18.25 45.02 6.49
CA VAL A 4 18.17 43.66 5.95
C VAL A 4 17.09 43.64 4.87
N GLU A 5 17.49 43.48 3.61
CA GLU A 5 16.59 43.25 2.49
C GLU A 5 15.98 41.83 2.59
N ARG A 6 14.66 41.75 2.73
CA ARG A 6 13.88 40.52 2.54
C ARG A 6 13.78 40.22 1.05
N ARG A 7 14.44 39.16 0.58
CA ARG A 7 14.13 38.53 -0.71
C ARG A 7 12.83 37.74 -0.59
N GLU A 8 11.78 38.21 -1.23
CA GLU A 8 10.57 37.43 -1.50
C GLU A 8 10.92 36.27 -2.44
N ARG A 9 10.67 35.03 -1.99
CA ARG A 9 10.72 33.84 -2.86
C ARG A 9 9.48 33.86 -3.74
N ARG A 10 9.64 34.08 -5.04
CA ARG A 10 8.57 33.82 -6.02
C ARG A 10 8.30 32.31 -6.07
N GLN A 11 7.04 31.93 -5.92
CA GLN A 11 6.58 30.58 -6.26
C GLN A 11 6.70 30.37 -7.79
N PRO A 12 7.10 29.18 -8.27
CA PRO A 12 7.10 28.89 -9.69
C PRO A 12 5.67 28.77 -10.22
N ASP A 13 5.43 29.33 -11.39
CA ASP A 13 4.18 29.17 -12.14
C ASP A 13 4.22 27.84 -12.91
N TRP A 14 3.41 26.89 -12.47
CA TRP A 14 3.34 25.53 -13.03
C TRP A 14 2.19 25.35 -14.03
N SER A 15 1.54 26.44 -14.48
CA SER A 15 0.40 26.35 -15.41
C SER A 15 0.75 25.86 -16.82
N GLN A 16 2.01 25.46 -17.06
CA GLN A 16 2.51 24.93 -18.33
C GLN A 16 3.13 23.53 -18.25
N ALA A 17 3.05 22.83 -17.10
CA ALA A 17 3.46 21.44 -17.01
C ALA A 17 2.44 20.53 -17.73
N GLY A 18 2.50 20.54 -19.06
CA GLY A 18 1.90 19.50 -19.88
C GLY A 18 2.50 18.15 -19.50
N ILE A 19 1.68 17.11 -19.53
CA ILE A 19 2.05 15.70 -19.33
C ILE A 19 3.26 15.40 -20.22
N ALA A 20 4.46 15.45 -19.63
CA ALA A 20 5.70 15.12 -20.30
C ALA A 20 5.95 13.63 -20.05
N HIS A 21 6.09 12.86 -21.13
CA HIS A 21 6.80 11.60 -21.07
C HIS A 21 8.24 11.93 -20.66
N VAL A 22 8.56 11.66 -19.39
CA VAL A 22 9.93 11.72 -18.89
C VAL A 22 10.49 10.32 -19.05
N GLU A 23 11.44 10.16 -19.98
CA GLU A 23 12.32 8.98 -20.01
C GLU A 23 13.24 9.07 -18.78
N THR A 24 12.90 8.36 -17.71
CA THR A 24 13.83 8.12 -16.61
C THR A 24 14.77 7.00 -17.01
N THR A 25 16.02 7.35 -17.32
CA THR A 25 17.11 6.39 -17.42
C THR A 25 17.47 5.89 -16.03
N ASP A 26 16.78 4.86 -15.55
CA ASP A 26 17.21 4.10 -14.39
C ASP A 26 17.97 2.87 -14.86
N GLN A 27 19.29 2.87 -14.64
CA GLN A 27 20.16 1.72 -14.84
C GLN A 27 20.06 0.79 -13.63
N ASP A 28 18.88 0.23 -13.42
CA ASP A 28 18.77 -1.03 -12.68
C ASP A 28 18.82 -2.14 -13.72
N HIS A 29 19.99 -2.80 -13.81
CA HIS A 29 20.25 -3.87 -14.77
C HIS A 29 19.45 -5.13 -14.41
N ARG A 30 18.13 -5.07 -14.66
CA ARG A 30 17.24 -6.21 -14.86
C ARG A 30 15.88 -5.88 -15.47
N ASP A 31 15.56 -4.61 -15.73
CA ASP A 31 14.27 -4.25 -16.33
C ASP A 31 14.42 -3.44 -17.62
N THR A 32 14.63 -4.15 -18.73
CA THR A 32 14.78 -3.57 -20.08
C THR A 32 13.51 -3.69 -20.92
N ARG A 33 12.32 -3.75 -20.31
CA ARG A 33 11.07 -3.74 -21.06
C ARG A 33 10.49 -2.32 -21.17
N PRO A 34 10.48 -1.71 -22.37
CA PRO A 34 9.84 -0.42 -22.58
C PRO A 34 8.32 -0.60 -22.65
N GLY A 35 7.56 0.01 -21.73
CA GLY A 35 6.11 0.20 -21.87
C GLY A 35 5.21 -0.09 -20.65
N GLY A 36 5.58 0.32 -19.44
CA GLY A 36 4.93 -0.12 -18.19
C GLY A 36 3.83 0.76 -17.56
N ASP A 37 3.60 2.01 -17.98
CA ASP A 37 2.90 2.97 -17.10
C ASP A 37 1.41 3.19 -17.36
N ALA A 38 0.79 2.50 -18.32
CA ALA A 38 -0.65 2.60 -18.55
C ALA A 38 -1.36 1.30 -18.18
N LEU A 39 -2.15 1.31 -17.09
CA LEU A 39 -3.11 0.24 -16.85
C LEU A 39 -4.01 0.08 -18.08
N PRO A 40 -4.40 -1.15 -18.45
CA PRO A 40 -5.45 -1.34 -19.44
C PRO A 40 -6.67 -0.49 -19.06
N ARG A 41 -7.19 0.32 -19.99
CA ARG A 41 -8.38 1.18 -19.77
C ARG A 41 -9.53 0.48 -19.04
N TYR A 42 -9.64 -0.84 -19.24
CA TYR A 42 -10.56 -1.74 -18.57
C TYR A 42 -10.56 -1.69 -17.02
N LEU A 43 -9.43 -1.42 -16.36
CA LEU A 43 -9.34 -1.29 -14.90
C LEU A 43 -10.10 -0.08 -14.37
N VAL A 44 -10.14 0.99 -15.17
CA VAL A 44 -10.65 2.31 -14.77
C VAL A 44 -12.08 2.55 -15.26
N GLU A 45 -12.49 1.95 -16.38
CA GLU A 45 -13.76 2.27 -17.07
C GLU A 45 -15.07 1.86 -16.35
N HIS A 46 -15.00 1.12 -15.25
CA HIS A 46 -16.18 0.45 -14.68
C HIS A 46 -16.27 0.41 -13.14
N LEU A 47 -15.24 0.87 -12.44
CA LEU A 47 -15.43 1.36 -11.07
C LEU A 47 -15.91 2.81 -11.19
N PRO A 48 -16.62 3.40 -10.21
CA PRO A 48 -16.90 4.82 -10.25
C PRO A 48 -15.56 5.54 -10.49
N GLN A 49 -15.35 6.06 -11.70
CA GLN A 49 -14.07 6.61 -12.19
C GLN A 49 -13.50 7.69 -11.27
N ALA A 50 -14.36 8.19 -10.37
CA ALA A 50 -14.09 9.19 -9.36
C ALA A 50 -13.38 8.69 -8.10
N GLU A 51 -13.09 7.39 -7.90
CA GLU A 51 -12.53 6.92 -6.60
C GLU A 51 -11.23 6.09 -6.69
N VAL A 52 -10.87 5.61 -7.89
CA VAL A 52 -9.58 4.90 -8.13
C VAL A 52 -8.64 5.76 -8.96
N THR A 53 -7.34 5.76 -8.67
CA THR A 53 -6.33 6.42 -9.50
C THR A 53 -5.04 5.62 -9.60
N GLN A 54 -4.46 5.59 -10.79
CA GLN A 54 -3.14 5.06 -11.03
C GLN A 54 -2.08 6.12 -10.66
N LEU A 55 -1.10 5.71 -9.87
CA LEU A 55 0.05 6.53 -9.53
C LEU A 55 1.29 6.03 -10.24
N VAL A 56 2.15 6.98 -10.58
CA VAL A 56 3.51 6.71 -11.06
C VAL A 56 4.42 6.60 -9.84
N ASP A 57 5.46 5.80 -9.97
CA ASP A 57 6.51 5.58 -8.97
C ASP A 57 7.47 6.78 -8.86
N ASP A 58 6.90 7.95 -8.53
CA ASP A 58 7.63 9.21 -8.34
C ASP A 58 7.02 9.98 -7.14
N PRO A 59 7.81 10.25 -6.09
CA PRO A 59 7.29 10.88 -4.87
C PRO A 59 6.77 12.31 -5.09
N ILE A 60 7.34 13.06 -6.04
CA ILE A 60 6.92 14.44 -6.36
C ILE A 60 5.56 14.40 -7.06
N ILE A 61 5.39 13.47 -8.02
CA ILE A 61 4.11 13.29 -8.72
C ILE A 61 3.02 12.84 -7.74
N VAL A 62 3.34 11.87 -6.86
CA VAL A 62 2.40 11.39 -5.83
C VAL A 62 1.98 12.52 -4.90
N GLN A 63 2.93 13.30 -4.37
CA GLN A 63 2.65 14.46 -3.51
C GLN A 63 1.72 15.45 -4.22
N HIS A 64 2.08 15.86 -5.44
CA HIS A 64 1.31 16.82 -6.21
C HIS A 64 -0.11 16.31 -6.50
N TRP A 65 -0.24 15.03 -6.82
CA TRP A 65 -1.54 14.41 -7.07
C TRP A 65 -2.42 14.43 -5.83
N ILE A 66 -1.88 14.07 -4.65
CA ILE A 66 -2.59 14.07 -3.37
C ILE A 66 -3.13 15.46 -3.03
N GLU A 67 -2.30 16.50 -3.20
CA GLU A 67 -2.68 17.89 -2.94
C GLU A 67 -3.83 18.39 -3.85
N GLN A 68 -3.91 17.88 -5.07
CA GLN A 68 -4.94 18.29 -6.04
C GLN A 68 -6.25 17.51 -5.93
N GLN A 69 -6.27 16.38 -5.25
CA GLN A 69 -7.48 15.57 -5.18
C GLN A 69 -8.56 16.26 -4.35
N LYS A 70 -9.80 16.18 -4.85
CA LYS A 70 -11.01 16.63 -4.14
C LYS A 70 -11.97 15.50 -3.81
N ARG A 71 -11.58 14.26 -4.13
CA ARG A 71 -12.41 13.06 -4.01
C ARG A 71 -12.44 12.61 -2.55
N ARG A 72 -13.59 12.07 -2.11
CA ARG A 72 -13.84 11.69 -0.72
C ARG A 72 -13.09 10.42 -0.31
N HIS A 73 -13.12 9.39 -1.17
CA HIS A 73 -12.41 8.13 -0.97
C HIS A 73 -11.38 7.96 -2.07
N LEU A 74 -10.15 7.63 -1.68
CA LEU A 74 -9.04 7.47 -2.59
C LEU A 74 -8.47 6.06 -2.45
N LEU A 75 -8.59 5.30 -3.53
CA LEU A 75 -7.97 4.01 -3.75
C LEU A 75 -6.95 4.14 -4.88
N LEU A 76 -5.80 3.51 -4.71
CA LEU A 76 -4.66 3.73 -5.57
C LEU A 76 -4.25 2.42 -6.26
N THR A 77 -3.65 2.56 -7.44
CA THR A 77 -3.05 1.42 -8.15
C THR A 77 -1.67 1.79 -8.66
N SER A 78 -0.71 0.87 -8.61
CA SER A 78 0.66 1.10 -9.06
C SER A 78 1.29 -0.18 -9.61
N SER A 79 2.33 -0.05 -10.42
CA SER A 79 3.25 -1.13 -10.80
C SER A 79 4.34 -1.38 -9.75
N SER A 80 4.40 -0.57 -8.70
CA SER A 80 5.49 -0.55 -7.72
C SER A 80 4.96 -0.35 -6.31
N HIS A 81 5.39 -1.21 -5.38
CA HIS A 81 5.04 -1.13 -3.96
C HIS A 81 5.61 0.12 -3.27
N LYS A 82 6.67 0.74 -3.81
CA LYS A 82 7.25 2.01 -3.30
C LYS A 82 6.21 3.12 -3.14
N VAL A 83 5.17 3.12 -3.99
CA VAL A 83 4.08 4.09 -3.94
C VAL A 83 3.39 4.10 -2.57
N THR A 84 3.33 2.97 -1.86
CA THR A 84 2.76 2.93 -0.51
C THR A 84 3.50 3.90 0.42
N ALA A 85 4.84 3.88 0.46
CA ALA A 85 5.61 4.83 1.26
C ALA A 85 5.41 6.28 0.79
N TYR A 86 5.45 6.54 -0.52
CA TYR A 86 5.28 7.90 -1.06
C TYR A 86 3.92 8.49 -0.72
N VAL A 87 2.86 7.66 -0.73
CA VAL A 87 1.53 8.07 -0.27
C VAL A 87 1.56 8.42 1.21
N GLN A 88 2.17 7.59 2.06
CA GLN A 88 2.24 7.89 3.49
C GLN A 88 3.06 9.15 3.79
N GLU A 89 4.19 9.36 3.10
CA GLU A 89 4.98 10.59 3.20
C GLU A 89 4.15 11.81 2.81
N ALA A 90 3.43 11.68 1.69
CA ALA A 90 2.63 12.77 1.19
C ALA A 90 1.46 13.11 2.11
N LEU A 91 0.87 12.10 2.75
CA LEU A 91 -0.10 12.29 3.81
C LEU A 91 0.54 12.98 5.01
N GLU A 92 1.68 12.53 5.52
CA GLU A 92 2.38 13.19 6.63
C GLU A 92 2.62 14.69 6.34
N GLN A 93 3.17 15.00 5.16
CA GLN A 93 3.44 16.37 4.73
C GLN A 93 2.16 17.21 4.60
N SER A 94 1.10 16.64 4.03
CA SER A 94 -0.18 17.33 3.81
C SER A 94 -0.96 17.55 5.11
N LEU A 95 -0.90 16.59 6.04
CA LEU A 95 -1.65 16.61 7.28
C LEU A 95 -0.94 17.45 8.36
N GLY A 96 0.39 17.49 8.34
CA GLY A 96 1.23 18.33 9.21
C GLY A 96 1.16 17.97 10.70
N TRP A 97 0.66 16.78 11.01
CA TRP A 97 0.52 16.24 12.35
C TRP A 97 0.97 14.79 12.24
N GLY A 98 2.10 14.46 12.88
CA GLY A 98 2.69 13.12 12.89
C GLY A 98 1.64 12.02 12.83
N MET A 99 1.77 11.11 11.86
CA MET A 99 0.88 9.98 11.52
C MET A 99 0.70 8.98 12.67
N LYS A 100 0.23 9.46 13.82
CA LYS A 100 -0.05 8.69 15.04
C LYS A 100 -1.40 8.01 14.96
N ASN A 101 -1.52 6.91 15.67
CA ASN A 101 -2.67 6.02 15.77
C ASN A 101 -3.02 5.34 14.44
N ARG A 102 -2.01 5.06 13.60
CA ARG A 102 -2.18 4.50 12.25
C ARG A 102 -1.41 3.20 12.12
N ALA A 103 -2.01 2.24 11.42
CA ALA A 103 -1.33 1.03 11.00
C ALA A 103 -1.47 0.78 9.51
N ILE A 104 -0.53 0.02 8.95
CA ILE A 104 -0.66 -0.58 7.61
C ILE A 104 -0.95 -2.07 7.76
N LEU A 105 -1.99 -2.54 7.07
CA LEU A 105 -2.24 -3.95 6.84
C LEU A 105 -1.90 -4.28 5.38
N ALA A 106 -0.80 -4.97 5.17
CA ALA A 106 -0.30 -5.40 3.88
C ALA A 106 -0.66 -6.87 3.59
N PHE A 107 -1.01 -7.15 2.33
CA PHE A 107 -1.18 -8.48 1.78
C PHE A 107 -0.11 -8.69 0.72
N ASP A 108 0.84 -9.57 0.98
CA ASP A 108 2.11 -9.58 0.26
C ASP A 108 2.81 -10.95 0.36
N HIS A 109 3.49 -11.36 -0.71
CA HIS A 109 4.35 -12.53 -0.70
C HIS A 109 5.71 -12.26 -0.03
N HIS A 110 6.17 -11.03 -0.07
CA HIS A 110 7.37 -10.54 0.56
C HIS A 110 7.03 -9.94 1.93
N SER A 111 8.07 -9.65 2.71
CA SER A 111 7.89 -8.90 3.97
C SER A 111 8.03 -7.40 3.75
N ASP A 112 8.82 -7.02 2.75
CA ASP A 112 9.25 -5.64 2.47
C ASP A 112 9.87 -4.89 3.65
N MET A 113 10.57 -5.66 4.49
CA MET A 113 11.24 -5.22 5.70
C MET A 113 12.78 -5.24 5.56
N GLU A 114 13.32 -5.26 4.35
CA GLU A 114 14.78 -5.20 4.18
C GLU A 114 15.34 -3.92 4.80
N ASN A 115 16.60 -4.01 5.25
CA ASN A 115 17.28 -2.85 5.83
C ASN A 115 17.32 -1.72 4.81
N ILE A 116 17.03 -0.50 5.27
CA ILE A 116 17.11 0.66 4.42
C ILE A 116 18.59 0.97 4.17
N GLU A 117 19.06 0.79 2.95
CA GLU A 117 20.42 1.17 2.59
C GLU A 117 20.55 2.69 2.66
N THR A 118 21.37 3.17 3.60
CA THR A 118 21.79 4.57 3.60
C THR A 118 22.90 4.73 2.57
N GLY A 119 22.55 5.09 1.35
CA GLY A 119 23.53 5.59 0.38
C GLY A 119 24.23 6.85 0.92
N LYS A 120 25.36 7.24 0.32
CA LYS A 120 26.22 8.35 0.78
C LYS A 120 25.52 9.72 0.92
N THR A 121 24.30 9.89 0.39
CA THR A 121 23.62 11.20 0.42
C THR A 121 22.11 11.19 0.59
N ASN A 122 21.36 10.08 0.58
CA ASN A 122 19.91 10.06 0.87
C ASN A 122 19.42 8.64 1.20
N ILE A 123 18.37 8.55 2.02
CA ILE A 123 17.67 7.30 2.35
C ILE A 123 16.89 6.84 1.11
N TYR A 124 17.10 5.59 0.66
CA TYR A 124 16.48 5.06 -0.57
C TYR A 124 15.30 4.12 -0.24
N VAL A 125 14.11 4.48 -0.73
CA VAL A 125 12.93 3.60 -0.72
C VAL A 125 13.05 2.62 -1.88
N SER A 126 13.03 1.32 -1.60
CA SER A 126 12.93 0.22 -2.57
C SER A 126 11.58 -0.51 -2.39
N LYS A 127 11.20 -1.36 -3.35
CA LYS A 127 10.07 -2.28 -3.17
C LYS A 127 10.30 -3.13 -1.90
N SER A 128 11.47 -3.75 -1.81
CA SER A 128 11.85 -4.67 -0.72
C SER A 128 12.00 -4.07 0.69
N ASN A 129 11.96 -2.74 0.85
CA ASN A 129 12.13 -2.07 2.14
C ASN A 129 10.97 -1.12 2.52
N VAL A 130 9.90 -1.08 1.72
CA VAL A 130 8.85 -0.06 1.87
C VAL A 130 8.19 -0.09 3.26
N MET A 131 8.01 -1.27 3.85
CA MET A 131 7.39 -1.42 5.18
C MET A 131 8.35 -1.01 6.29
N GLN A 132 9.64 -1.36 6.18
CA GLN A 132 10.67 -0.88 7.10
C GLN A 132 10.79 0.64 7.03
N TYR A 133 10.76 1.21 5.82
CA TYR A 133 10.82 2.65 5.59
C TYR A 133 9.68 3.39 6.31
N VAL A 134 8.43 2.93 6.13
CA VAL A 134 7.25 3.48 6.81
C VAL A 134 7.45 3.54 8.33
N LEU A 135 7.98 2.48 8.94
CA LEU A 135 8.19 2.40 10.38
C LEU A 135 9.36 3.27 10.87
N GLU A 136 10.49 3.26 10.17
CA GLU A 136 11.67 4.06 10.54
C GLU A 136 11.41 5.56 10.43
N HIS A 137 10.61 5.97 9.44
CA HIS A 137 10.22 7.34 9.20
C HIS A 137 8.96 7.78 9.96
N LYS A 138 8.38 6.90 10.78
CA LYS A 138 7.18 7.18 11.61
C LYS A 138 5.98 7.62 10.79
N LEU A 139 5.84 7.05 9.59
CA LEU A 139 4.72 7.28 8.70
C LEU A 139 3.51 6.40 9.08
N ALA A 140 3.74 5.34 9.86
CA ALA A 140 2.73 4.60 10.60
C ALA A 140 3.32 4.12 11.94
N ASP A 141 2.46 3.81 12.92
CA ASP A 141 2.90 3.30 14.23
C ASP A 141 3.07 1.78 14.24
N ALA A 142 2.37 1.06 13.36
CA ALA A 142 2.50 -0.38 13.23
C ALA A 142 2.28 -0.86 11.79
N VAL A 143 2.87 -2.00 11.46
CA VAL A 143 2.66 -2.70 10.20
C VAL A 143 2.32 -4.17 10.46
N ALA A 144 1.39 -4.73 9.71
CA ALA A 144 1.22 -6.17 9.62
C ALA A 144 1.26 -6.60 8.16
N VAL A 145 2.10 -7.58 7.83
CA VAL A 145 2.21 -8.17 6.49
C VAL A 145 1.70 -9.61 6.54
N LEU A 146 0.69 -9.90 5.73
CA LEU A 146 0.04 -11.21 5.66
C LEU A 146 0.36 -11.89 4.34
N GLY A 147 0.67 -13.18 4.39
CA GLY A 147 0.87 -14.00 3.18
C GLY A 147 2.34 -14.27 2.85
N THR A 148 3.26 -13.74 3.66
CA THR A 148 4.68 -13.76 3.38
C THR A 148 5.23 -15.19 3.25
N HIS A 149 6.11 -15.40 2.27
CA HIS A 149 6.81 -16.66 2.12
C HIS A 149 7.73 -16.91 3.32
N PRO A 150 7.83 -18.15 3.84
CA PRO A 150 8.68 -18.46 4.99
C PRO A 150 10.14 -17.99 4.90
N ILE A 151 10.68 -17.87 3.69
CA ILE A 151 12.08 -17.44 3.46
C ILE A 151 12.30 -15.94 3.75
N PHE A 152 11.25 -15.14 3.65
CA PHE A 152 11.28 -13.69 3.90
C PHE A 152 10.84 -13.35 5.33
N LEU A 153 10.60 -14.37 6.17
CA LEU A 153 10.28 -14.12 7.57
C LEU A 153 11.50 -13.62 8.33
N GLU A 154 11.32 -12.51 9.02
CA GLU A 154 12.29 -12.05 9.99
C GLU A 154 12.39 -12.99 11.19
N ARG A 155 13.63 -13.20 11.65
CA ARG A 155 13.92 -14.06 12.81
C ARG A 155 13.95 -13.31 14.14
N THR A 156 13.83 -11.98 14.11
CA THR A 156 13.91 -11.14 15.30
C THR A 156 12.68 -11.36 16.20
N PRO A 157 12.86 -11.82 17.45
CA PRO A 157 11.77 -11.98 18.42
C PRO A 157 11.02 -10.66 18.65
N LYS A 158 9.69 -10.73 18.85
CA LYS A 158 8.82 -9.54 18.96
C LYS A 158 9.28 -8.53 20.00
N ASP A 159 9.72 -9.01 21.16
CA ASP A 159 10.22 -8.22 22.29
C ASP A 159 11.57 -7.52 22.02
N GLN A 160 12.25 -7.89 20.94
CA GLN A 160 13.56 -7.36 20.55
C GLN A 160 13.48 -6.43 19.33
N ARG A 161 12.28 -6.24 18.77
CA ARG A 161 12.08 -5.39 17.59
C ARG A 161 12.16 -3.92 17.97
N LYS A 162 12.84 -3.12 17.14
CA LYS A 162 12.92 -1.66 17.27
C LYS A 162 11.57 -0.98 16.99
N HIS A 163 10.81 -1.55 16.07
CA HIS A 163 9.52 -1.05 15.61
C HIS A 163 8.45 -2.12 15.82
N GLN A 164 7.19 -1.69 15.79
CA GLN A 164 6.08 -2.62 15.92
C GLN A 164 5.65 -3.15 14.55
N TYR A 165 5.86 -4.45 14.35
CA TYR A 165 5.37 -5.11 13.16
C TYR A 165 5.05 -6.58 13.39
N ASP A 166 4.18 -7.12 12.55
CA ASP A 166 3.82 -8.52 12.45
C ASP A 166 4.04 -9.01 11.02
N ILE A 167 4.77 -10.11 10.84
CA ILE A 167 4.92 -10.78 9.54
C ILE A 167 4.35 -12.17 9.70
N VAL A 168 3.28 -12.45 8.97
CA VAL A 168 2.51 -13.68 9.08
C VAL A 168 2.72 -14.49 7.82
N SER A 169 3.27 -15.70 7.98
CA SER A 169 3.48 -16.55 6.82
C SER A 169 2.16 -16.98 6.20
N GLY A 170 2.08 -16.99 4.87
CA GLY A 170 0.96 -17.58 4.15
C GLY A 170 0.69 -19.02 4.58
N ARG A 171 1.75 -19.79 4.87
CA ARG A 171 1.64 -21.20 5.34
C ARG A 171 0.86 -21.33 6.64
N ASP A 172 1.02 -20.39 7.56
CA ASP A 172 0.38 -20.45 8.88
C ASP A 172 -1.14 -20.23 8.77
N LEU A 173 -1.58 -19.58 7.70
CA LEU A 173 -2.98 -19.31 7.40
C LEU A 173 -3.67 -20.48 6.66
N TYR A 174 -2.98 -21.60 6.50
CA TYR A 174 -3.49 -22.78 5.80
C TYR A 174 -3.68 -23.96 6.75
N SER A 175 -4.65 -24.82 6.43
CA SER A 175 -4.85 -26.13 7.04
C SER A 175 -4.51 -27.20 6.00
N GLY A 176 -3.24 -27.63 6.02
CA GLY A 176 -2.65 -28.40 4.93
C GLY A 176 -2.47 -27.52 3.69
N GLU A 177 -3.04 -27.94 2.56
CA GLU A 177 -2.96 -27.21 1.28
C GLU A 177 -4.14 -26.24 1.06
N LYS A 178 -5.05 -26.12 2.02
CA LYS A 178 -6.26 -25.29 1.88
C LYS A 178 -6.16 -24.01 2.71
N PRO A 179 -6.48 -22.83 2.12
CA PRO A 179 -6.62 -21.61 2.90
C PRO A 179 -7.66 -21.78 4.01
N ASP A 180 -7.31 -21.39 5.22
CA ASP A 180 -8.17 -21.51 6.41
C ASP A 180 -8.60 -20.14 6.92
N LYS A 181 -9.87 -19.80 6.65
CA LYS A 181 -10.46 -18.52 7.07
C LYS A 181 -10.48 -18.37 8.59
N ALA A 182 -10.63 -19.45 9.36
CA ALA A 182 -10.64 -19.36 10.82
C ALA A 182 -9.26 -18.97 11.35
N LYS A 183 -8.19 -19.48 10.75
CA LYS A 183 -6.82 -19.07 11.08
C LYS A 183 -6.56 -17.61 10.73
N LEU A 184 -6.99 -17.14 9.56
CA LEU A 184 -6.93 -15.71 9.22
C LEU A 184 -7.60 -14.86 10.30
N LEU A 185 -8.84 -15.16 10.66
CA LEU A 185 -9.58 -14.36 11.63
C LEU A 185 -8.94 -14.40 13.02
N ALA A 186 -8.40 -15.54 13.45
CA ALA A 186 -7.66 -15.64 14.70
C ALA A 186 -6.37 -14.80 14.69
N THR A 187 -5.61 -14.83 13.59
CA THR A 187 -4.42 -13.98 13.44
C THR A 187 -4.78 -12.49 13.42
N LEU A 188 -5.84 -12.11 12.71
CA LEU A 188 -6.34 -10.74 12.71
C LEU A 188 -6.83 -10.32 14.11
N ASP A 189 -7.42 -11.24 14.88
CA ASP A 189 -7.84 -10.95 16.25
C ASP A 189 -6.66 -10.56 17.15
N GLU A 190 -5.53 -11.26 17.00
CA GLU A 190 -4.30 -10.98 17.74
C GLU A 190 -3.72 -9.63 17.33
N ILE A 191 -3.61 -9.36 16.03
CA ILE A 191 -3.04 -8.11 15.49
C ILE A 191 -3.91 -6.91 15.87
N PHE A 192 -5.21 -6.97 15.60
CA PHE A 192 -6.10 -5.84 15.82
C PHE A 192 -6.36 -5.56 17.30
N SER A 193 -6.35 -6.59 18.17
CA SER A 193 -6.45 -6.36 19.62
C SER A 193 -5.22 -5.63 20.16
N GLN A 194 -4.02 -5.97 19.67
CA GLN A 194 -2.78 -5.26 20.03
C GLN A 194 -2.83 -3.81 19.55
N TRP A 195 -3.19 -3.59 18.28
CA TRP A 195 -3.31 -2.25 17.71
C TRP A 195 -4.31 -1.39 18.49
N GLN A 196 -5.48 -1.94 18.82
CA GLN A 196 -6.48 -1.22 19.59
C GLN A 196 -5.97 -0.83 20.99
N ALA A 197 -5.24 -1.73 21.66
CA ALA A 197 -4.65 -1.51 22.98
C ALA A 197 -3.55 -0.42 22.96
N GLN A 198 -2.88 -0.25 21.84
CA GLN A 198 -1.86 0.80 21.64
C GLN A 198 -2.44 2.13 21.15
N GLY A 199 -3.77 2.19 20.97
CA GLY A 199 -4.44 3.41 20.56
C GLY A 199 -4.50 3.62 19.04
N ILE A 200 -4.12 2.64 18.22
CA ILE A 200 -4.35 2.70 16.77
C ILE A 200 -5.86 2.78 16.50
N ARG A 201 -6.21 3.62 15.52
CA ARG A 201 -7.59 3.93 15.13
C ARG A 201 -7.81 3.84 13.63
N GLU A 202 -6.79 4.06 12.82
CA GLU A 202 -6.90 4.06 11.35
C GLU A 202 -6.02 2.95 10.77
N VAL A 203 -6.53 2.25 9.76
CA VAL A 203 -5.82 1.17 9.06
C VAL A 203 -5.78 1.46 7.57
N TYR A 204 -4.59 1.69 7.03
CA TYR A 204 -4.36 1.73 5.60
C TYR A 204 -4.14 0.31 5.06
N VAL A 205 -4.80 -0.06 3.97
CA VAL A 205 -4.70 -1.42 3.40
C VAL A 205 -3.85 -1.40 2.13
N SER A 206 -2.73 -2.09 2.14
CA SER A 206 -1.88 -2.24 0.95
C SER A 206 -1.99 -3.68 0.43
N VAL A 207 -2.17 -3.84 -0.88
CA VAL A 207 -2.30 -5.15 -1.51
C VAL A 207 -1.26 -5.27 -2.61
N ASP A 208 -0.20 -6.01 -2.33
CA ASP A 208 0.66 -6.53 -3.37
C ASP A 208 -0.08 -7.69 -4.07
N LEU A 209 -0.23 -7.57 -5.38
CA LEU A 209 -0.90 -8.60 -6.18
C LEU A 209 -0.12 -9.91 -6.18
N ASP A 210 1.19 -9.85 -5.95
CA ASP A 210 2.02 -11.03 -5.83
C ASP A 210 1.76 -11.84 -4.56
N GLY A 211 1.05 -11.30 -3.57
CA GLY A 211 0.61 -11.99 -2.36
C GLY A 211 -0.62 -12.86 -2.55
N LEU A 212 -1.27 -12.80 -3.73
CA LEU A 212 -2.48 -13.57 -4.04
C LEU A 212 -2.18 -14.99 -4.48
N ARG A 213 -3.18 -15.87 -4.62
CA ARG A 213 -3.00 -17.23 -5.18
C ARG A 213 -2.66 -17.25 -6.68
N LEU A 214 -1.45 -16.85 -7.06
CA LEU A 214 -1.03 -16.69 -8.46
C LEU A 214 -1.08 -17.99 -9.28
N PRO A 215 -0.46 -19.12 -8.86
CA PRO A 215 -0.33 -20.31 -9.70
C PRO A 215 -1.69 -20.91 -10.09
N GLU A 216 -2.63 -20.97 -9.15
CA GLU A 216 -3.93 -21.61 -9.39
C GLU A 216 -4.89 -20.72 -10.19
N GLN A 217 -4.67 -19.41 -10.17
CA GLN A 217 -5.54 -18.44 -10.85
C GLN A 217 -4.99 -18.00 -12.21
N LEU A 218 -3.72 -18.34 -12.51
CA LEU A 218 -2.99 -17.95 -13.72
C LEU A 218 -2.94 -16.42 -13.88
N TYR A 219 -2.64 -15.73 -12.79
CA TYR A 219 -2.32 -14.30 -12.81
C TYR A 219 -0.90 -14.13 -13.33
N THR A 220 -0.75 -13.40 -14.44
CA THR A 220 0.57 -13.23 -15.11
C THR A 220 1.03 -11.78 -15.17
N GLY A 221 0.14 -10.83 -14.93
CA GLY A 221 0.47 -9.40 -14.84
C GLY A 221 0.99 -8.99 -13.46
N VAL A 222 1.95 -9.72 -12.90
CA VAL A 222 2.58 -9.45 -11.60
C VAL A 222 4.10 -9.57 -11.73
N ASP A 223 4.86 -8.86 -10.89
CA ASP A 223 6.34 -8.88 -10.89
C ASP A 223 6.91 -10.10 -10.13
N TYR A 224 6.19 -11.23 -10.20
CA TYR A 224 6.57 -12.45 -9.50
C TYR A 224 6.17 -13.69 -10.29
N TYR A 225 7.13 -14.59 -10.48
CA TYR A 225 6.89 -15.92 -11.03
C TYR A 225 7.16 -16.95 -9.92
N PRO A 226 6.13 -17.69 -9.46
CA PRO A 226 6.31 -18.68 -8.42
C PRO A 226 7.35 -19.71 -8.85
N LEU A 227 8.43 -19.82 -8.08
CA LEU A 227 9.46 -20.82 -8.30
C LEU A 227 8.81 -22.20 -8.20
N THR A 228 8.82 -22.94 -9.31
CA THR A 228 8.06 -24.19 -9.55
C THR A 228 8.32 -25.35 -8.57
N LYS A 229 9.18 -25.17 -7.56
CA LYS A 229 9.60 -26.21 -6.62
C LYS A 229 9.09 -26.00 -5.19
N ASP A 230 8.74 -24.78 -4.81
CA ASP A 230 8.30 -24.48 -3.45
C ASP A 230 6.77 -24.35 -3.38
N PRO A 231 6.13 -24.88 -2.33
CA PRO A 231 4.70 -24.72 -2.14
C PRO A 231 4.37 -23.24 -1.91
N TYR A 232 3.53 -22.70 -2.78
CA TYR A 232 3.16 -21.29 -2.80
C TYR A 232 1.84 -21.08 -2.03
N TYR A 233 1.89 -20.34 -0.92
CA TYR A 233 0.77 -20.13 0.00
C TYR A 233 0.14 -18.74 -0.12
N GLY A 234 -0.18 -18.32 -1.35
CA GLY A 234 -0.81 -17.02 -1.60
C GLY A 234 -2.20 -16.90 -0.96
N LEU A 235 -2.69 -15.67 -0.81
CA LEU A 235 -3.95 -15.39 -0.14
C LEU A 235 -5.12 -15.36 -1.12
N PRO A 236 -6.30 -15.91 -0.76
CA PRO A 236 -7.53 -15.66 -1.50
C PRO A 236 -7.88 -14.17 -1.48
N ALA A 237 -8.10 -13.56 -2.65
CA ALA A 237 -8.46 -12.13 -2.75
C ALA A 237 -9.71 -11.76 -1.90
N SER A 238 -10.63 -12.68 -1.69
CA SER A 238 -11.81 -12.49 -0.82
C SER A 238 -11.47 -12.25 0.66
N TRP A 239 -10.24 -12.55 1.08
CA TRP A 239 -9.78 -12.31 2.45
C TRP A 239 -9.48 -10.84 2.73
N ILE A 240 -9.16 -10.04 1.71
CA ILE A 240 -8.92 -8.60 1.85
C ILE A 240 -10.16 -7.88 2.42
N PRO A 241 -11.34 -7.93 1.77
CA PRO A 241 -12.55 -7.30 2.34
C PRO A 241 -13.01 -8.00 3.64
N THR A 242 -12.70 -9.29 3.82
CA THR A 242 -12.96 -9.97 5.11
C THR A 242 -12.16 -9.32 6.24
N ALA A 243 -10.88 -9.03 6.03
CA ALA A 243 -10.02 -8.40 7.03
C ALA A 243 -10.47 -6.96 7.34
N MET A 244 -10.82 -6.19 6.30
CA MET A 244 -11.37 -4.84 6.44
C MET A 244 -12.68 -4.83 7.24
N HIS A 245 -13.61 -5.74 6.89
CA HIS A 245 -14.86 -5.91 7.61
C HIS A 245 -14.61 -6.24 9.09
N HIS A 246 -13.67 -7.15 9.35
CA HIS A 246 -13.31 -7.59 10.69
C HIS A 246 -12.69 -6.46 11.53
N ALA A 247 -11.76 -5.70 10.95
CA ALA A 247 -11.15 -4.52 11.58
C ALA A 247 -12.22 -3.50 12.01
N ARG A 248 -13.16 -3.18 11.10
CA ARG A 248 -14.21 -2.20 11.34
C ARG A 248 -15.25 -2.68 12.35
N THR A 249 -15.82 -3.87 12.14
CA THR A 249 -17.01 -4.30 12.89
C THR A 249 -16.68 -4.85 14.27
N LYS A 250 -15.54 -5.56 14.43
CA LYS A 250 -15.16 -6.17 15.71
C LYS A 250 -14.26 -5.25 16.53
N TYR A 251 -13.35 -4.52 15.89
CA TYR A 251 -12.34 -3.71 16.58
C TYR A 251 -12.58 -2.20 16.51
N GLY A 252 -13.57 -1.75 15.72
CA GLY A 252 -13.89 -0.33 15.57
C GLY A 252 -12.76 0.48 14.93
N LEU A 253 -11.91 -0.17 14.12
CA LEU A 253 -10.86 0.49 13.37
C LEU A 253 -11.46 1.18 12.14
N HIS A 254 -11.07 2.42 11.90
CA HIS A 254 -11.43 3.19 10.71
C HIS A 254 -10.59 2.72 9.52
N LEU A 255 -11.26 2.54 8.39
CA LEU A 255 -10.62 2.04 7.17
C LEU A 255 -10.05 3.21 6.38
N GLY A 256 -8.73 3.28 6.27
CA GLY A 256 -8.01 4.36 5.61
C GLY A 256 -7.61 5.52 6.52
N VAL A 257 -6.72 6.34 5.98
CA VAL A 257 -6.18 7.53 6.65
C VAL A 257 -7.02 8.75 6.30
N ARG A 258 -7.57 9.42 7.30
CA ARG A 258 -8.38 10.62 7.07
C ARG A 258 -7.52 11.88 7.01
N ASN A 259 -7.80 12.71 6.02
CA ASN A 259 -7.38 14.11 6.00
C ASN A 259 -8.44 14.98 6.70
N PRO A 260 -8.21 15.46 7.93
CA PRO A 260 -9.19 16.28 8.64
C PRO A 260 -9.44 17.64 7.97
N ARG A 261 -8.50 18.17 7.18
CA ARG A 261 -8.65 19.47 6.51
C ARG A 261 -9.61 19.39 5.32
N THR A 262 -9.51 18.31 4.55
CA THR A 262 -10.27 18.15 3.30
C THR A 262 -11.44 17.17 3.44
N GLY A 263 -11.48 16.39 4.52
CA GLY A 263 -12.45 15.32 4.74
C GLY A 263 -12.21 14.08 3.87
N GLN A 264 -11.07 14.01 3.17
CA GLN A 264 -10.71 12.88 2.31
C GLN A 264 -10.25 11.69 3.15
N GLN A 265 -10.39 10.49 2.58
CA GLN A 265 -10.03 9.23 3.20
C GLN A 265 -9.23 8.39 2.20
N PHE A 266 -7.97 8.12 2.53
CA PHE A 266 -7.04 7.33 1.73
C PHE A 266 -7.07 5.90 2.22
N VAL A 267 -7.79 5.05 1.49
CA VAL A 267 -8.18 3.72 1.97
C VAL A 267 -7.04 2.72 1.86
N GLY A 268 -6.31 2.79 0.76
CA GLY A 268 -5.36 1.76 0.41
C GLY A 268 -4.88 1.82 -1.03
N ASP A 269 -3.99 0.90 -1.36
CA ASP A 269 -3.46 0.67 -2.69
C ASP A 269 -3.51 -0.80 -3.11
N VAL A 270 -3.51 -1.02 -4.42
CA VAL A 270 -3.27 -2.31 -5.07
C VAL A 270 -2.06 -2.15 -5.99
N VAL A 271 -0.94 -2.78 -5.65
CA VAL A 271 0.37 -2.55 -6.26
C VAL A 271 0.86 -3.79 -7.02
N GLU A 272 2.03 -3.67 -7.66
CA GLU A 272 2.68 -4.70 -8.48
C GLU A 272 1.82 -5.25 -9.63
N TYR A 273 0.88 -4.43 -10.13
CA TYR A 273 0.25 -4.74 -11.40
C TYR A 273 1.20 -4.41 -12.54
N ASN A 274 1.61 -5.42 -13.30
CA ASN A 274 2.58 -5.31 -14.37
C ASN A 274 2.06 -5.88 -15.70
N LEU A 275 2.63 -5.46 -16.82
CA LEU A 275 2.32 -6.02 -18.14
C LEU A 275 3.45 -6.95 -18.62
N PRO A 276 3.13 -7.99 -19.41
CA PRO A 276 1.81 -8.32 -19.96
C PRO A 276 0.90 -9.08 -18.98
N ASP A 277 -0.41 -8.82 -19.03
CA ASP A 277 -1.44 -9.58 -18.29
C ASP A 277 -2.27 -10.45 -19.24
N GLU A 278 -2.02 -11.75 -19.20
CA GLU A 278 -2.66 -12.71 -20.09
C GLU A 278 -4.17 -12.78 -19.83
N ARG A 279 -4.94 -12.50 -20.90
CA ARG A 279 -6.40 -12.46 -20.84
C ARG A 279 -6.92 -11.48 -19.79
N GLN A 280 -6.14 -10.50 -19.35
CA GLN A 280 -6.54 -9.48 -18.37
C GLN A 280 -7.01 -10.09 -17.03
N ARG A 281 -6.42 -11.21 -16.59
CA ARG A 281 -6.86 -11.90 -15.36
C ARG A 281 -6.44 -11.10 -14.14
N THR A 282 -5.20 -10.62 -14.11
CA THR A 282 -4.70 -9.80 -13.00
C THR A 282 -5.47 -8.49 -12.89
N ALA A 283 -5.76 -7.85 -14.03
CA ALA A 283 -6.54 -6.62 -14.10
C ALA A 283 -7.97 -6.82 -13.57
N ARG A 284 -8.61 -7.93 -13.93
CA ARG A 284 -9.93 -8.26 -13.38
C ARG A 284 -9.89 -8.44 -11.87
N ILE A 285 -8.93 -9.17 -11.33
CA ILE A 285 -8.89 -9.39 -9.87
C ILE A 285 -8.55 -8.10 -9.11
N ALA A 286 -7.59 -7.29 -9.58
CA ALA A 286 -7.27 -5.99 -9.01
C ALA A 286 -8.50 -5.08 -8.95
N LYS A 287 -9.28 -5.02 -10.04
CA LYS A 287 -10.56 -4.29 -10.07
C LYS A 287 -11.55 -4.78 -9.03
N HIS A 288 -11.69 -6.10 -8.86
CA HIS A 288 -12.61 -6.67 -7.86
C HIS A 288 -12.15 -6.36 -6.43
N ILE A 289 -10.84 -6.38 -6.17
CA ILE A 289 -10.26 -6.01 -4.88
C ILE A 289 -10.58 -4.54 -4.57
N LEU A 290 -10.27 -3.63 -5.48
CA LEU A 290 -10.56 -2.20 -5.31
C LEU A 290 -12.06 -1.94 -5.07
N GLY A 291 -12.93 -2.58 -5.85
CA GLY A 291 -14.38 -2.47 -5.67
C GLY A 291 -14.86 -2.98 -4.30
N ALA A 292 -14.26 -4.06 -3.79
CA ALA A 292 -14.59 -4.61 -2.48
C ALA A 292 -14.05 -3.74 -1.33
N MET A 293 -12.83 -3.21 -1.46
CA MET A 293 -12.25 -2.25 -0.51
C MET A 293 -13.13 -1.00 -0.41
N LEU A 294 -13.58 -0.48 -1.54
CA LEU A 294 -14.48 0.67 -1.61
C LEU A 294 -15.82 0.37 -0.93
N ALA A 295 -16.41 -0.80 -1.19
CA ALA A 295 -17.67 -1.20 -0.57
C ALA A 295 -17.58 -1.27 0.96
N GLU A 296 -16.45 -1.73 1.51
CA GLU A 296 -16.23 -1.75 2.96
C GLU A 296 -16.06 -0.35 3.54
N VAL A 297 -15.33 0.55 2.87
CA VAL A 297 -15.15 1.93 3.36
C VAL A 297 -16.47 2.71 3.34
N GLN A 298 -17.36 2.45 2.37
CA GLN A 298 -18.66 3.11 2.29
C GLN A 298 -19.61 2.68 3.42
N GLN A 299 -19.31 1.56 4.09
CA GLN A 299 -20.02 1.10 5.30
C GLN A 299 -19.36 1.62 6.60
N ASP A 300 -18.22 2.30 6.53
CA ASP A 300 -17.59 2.95 7.67
C ASP A 300 -18.35 4.25 7.98
N PRO A 301 -19.04 4.36 9.12
CA PRO A 301 -19.79 5.57 9.46
C PRO A 301 -18.82 6.74 9.61
N ILE A 302 -18.73 7.57 8.57
CA ILE A 302 -17.93 8.79 8.63
C ILE A 302 -18.51 9.68 9.71
N GLN A 303 -17.85 9.72 10.87
CA GLN A 303 -18.10 10.75 11.86
C GLN A 303 -17.76 12.08 11.20
N ARG A 304 -18.80 12.84 10.83
CA ARG A 304 -18.61 14.23 10.41
C ARG A 304 -17.89 14.94 11.57
N PRO A 305 -16.88 15.79 11.28
CA PRO A 305 -16.32 16.61 12.35
C PRO A 305 -17.48 17.46 12.89
N THR A 306 -17.73 17.35 14.19
CA THR A 306 -18.58 18.28 14.93
C THR A 306 -17.86 19.61 15.11
#